data_AF-A0A1X1YAQ0-F1
#
_entry.id   AF-A0A1X1YAQ0-F1
#
_cell.length_a   1.000
_cell.length_b   1.000
_cell.length_c   1.000
_cell.angle_alpha   90.00
_cell.angle_beta   90.00
_cell.angle_gamma   90.00
#
_symmetry.space_group_name_H-M   'P 1'
#
loop_
_entity.id
_entity.type
_entity.pdbx_description
1 polymer ?
#
loop_
_entity_poly.entity_id
_entity_poly.type
_entity_poly.pdbx_seq_one_letter_code
_entity_poly.pdbx_strand_id
1 'polypeptide(L)'
;MGTNYYVTGPDIAELAGAETAGLHIGKKSAGWDFLFRAHPLLQLDSVAQWREFVASAGRAIVSEYHEVQDVNAFFEMATRRPADDPTVKTHIRTLSATATGYTYDMATRGVPFLACEFC
;
A
#
# COMPACT_ATOMS: atom_id res chain seq x y z
N MET A 1 -0.59 -3.84 -17.16
CA MET A 1 -0.77 -2.41 -16.84
C MET A 1 -0.77 -2.26 -15.33
N GLY A 2 -0.23 -1.16 -14.80
CA GLY A 2 -0.23 -0.90 -13.37
C GLY A 2 -0.74 0.51 -13.10
N THR A 3 -1.34 0.71 -11.94
CA THR A 3 -2.01 1.94 -11.51
C THR A 3 -1.38 2.41 -10.20
N ASN A 4 -0.84 3.62 -10.19
CA ASN A 4 -0.36 4.30 -9.01
C ASN A 4 -1.52 4.99 -8.30
N TYR A 5 -1.43 5.08 -6.98
CA TYR A 5 -2.44 5.69 -6.13
C TYR A 5 -1.80 6.72 -5.22
N TYR A 6 -2.52 7.80 -4.96
CA TYR A 6 -2.06 8.95 -4.19
C TYR A 6 -3.11 9.32 -3.15
N VAL A 7 -2.66 9.82 -2.00
CA VAL A 7 -3.53 10.53 -1.05
C VAL A 7 -3.51 12.00 -1.42
N THR A 8 -4.68 12.64 -1.45
CA THR A 8 -4.88 14.09 -1.65
C THR A 8 -5.67 14.66 -0.49
N GLY A 9 -5.63 15.98 -0.30
CA GLY A 9 -6.33 16.67 0.78
C GLY A 9 -5.54 17.85 1.36
N PRO A 10 -6.01 18.43 2.48
CA PRO A 10 -5.29 19.47 3.21
C PRO A 10 -3.86 19.03 3.54
N ASP A 11 -2.92 19.96 3.40
CA ASP A 11 -1.49 19.83 3.76
C ASP A 11 -0.72 18.76 2.98
N ILE A 12 -1.37 17.98 2.10
CA ILE A 12 -0.70 16.95 1.29
C ILE A 12 0.29 17.56 0.31
N ALA A 13 -0.03 18.70 -0.29
CA ALA A 13 0.86 19.35 -1.26
C ALA A 13 2.22 19.71 -0.64
N GLU A 14 2.24 20.05 0.66
CA GLU A 14 3.47 20.33 1.40
C GLU A 14 4.25 19.04 1.69
N LEU A 15 3.54 17.97 2.07
CA LEU A 15 4.15 16.66 2.38
C LEU A 15 4.70 15.93 1.16
N ALA A 16 4.01 16.05 0.02
CA ALA A 16 4.34 15.35 -1.21
C ALA A 16 5.33 16.14 -2.09
N GLY A 17 5.49 17.44 -1.81
CA GLY A 17 6.26 18.38 -2.62
C GLY A 17 5.42 18.99 -3.75
N ALA A 18 5.76 20.25 -4.09
CA ALA A 18 4.94 21.14 -4.93
C ALA A 18 4.61 20.63 -6.35
N GLU A 19 5.32 19.63 -6.86
CA GLU A 19 5.17 19.11 -8.22
C GLU A 19 4.40 17.79 -8.30
N THR A 20 3.85 17.29 -7.19
CA THR A 20 3.20 15.98 -7.16
C THR A 20 1.68 16.08 -7.12
N ALA A 21 1.01 15.10 -7.75
CA ALA A 21 -0.45 14.99 -7.74
C ALA A 21 -1.04 14.62 -6.35
N GLY A 22 -0.18 14.36 -5.36
CA GLY A 22 -0.53 13.93 -4.01
C GLY A 22 0.57 13.06 -3.40
N LEU A 23 0.38 12.66 -2.14
CA LEU A 23 1.32 11.78 -1.45
C LEU A 23 1.16 10.35 -1.97
N HIS A 24 2.18 9.83 -2.63
CA HIS A 24 2.14 8.50 -3.24
C HIS A 24 1.99 7.40 -2.17
N ILE A 25 0.87 6.65 -2.20
CA ILE A 25 0.57 5.56 -1.26
C ILE A 25 1.07 4.21 -1.77
N GLY A 26 1.15 4.03 -3.08
CA GLY A 26 1.62 2.77 -3.67
C GLY A 26 1.05 2.48 -5.05
N LYS A 27 1.24 1.26 -5.50
CA LYS A 27 0.89 0.83 -6.86
C LYS A 27 0.26 -0.56 -6.89
N LYS A 28 -0.77 -0.71 -7.73
CA LYS A 28 -1.33 -2.01 -8.13
C LYS A 28 -0.82 -2.39 -9.52
N SER A 29 -0.27 -3.59 -9.69
CA SER A 29 0.03 -4.15 -11.01
C SER A 29 -0.94 -5.29 -11.33
N ALA A 30 -1.35 -5.41 -12.61
CA ALA A 30 -2.32 -6.41 -13.04
C ALA A 30 -1.87 -7.84 -12.67
N GLY A 31 -2.69 -8.53 -11.89
CA GLY A 31 -2.43 -9.89 -11.40
C GLY A 31 -1.43 -10.00 -10.25
N TRP A 32 -0.89 -8.89 -9.75
CA TRP A 32 0.03 -8.87 -8.60
C TRP A 32 -0.62 -8.25 -7.37
N ASP A 33 -0.11 -8.54 -6.19
CA ASP A 33 -0.49 -7.82 -4.97
C ASP A 33 -0.15 -6.33 -5.06
N PHE A 34 -0.75 -5.55 -4.15
CA PHE A 34 -0.47 -4.13 -4.06
C PHE A 34 0.86 -3.91 -3.33
N LEU A 35 1.65 -2.96 -3.82
CA LEU A 35 2.87 -2.52 -3.16
C LEU A 35 2.61 -1.16 -2.53
N PHE A 36 2.64 -1.10 -1.20
CA PHE A 36 2.60 0.17 -0.49
C PHE A 36 3.95 0.88 -0.64
N ARG A 37 3.92 2.21 -0.57
CA ARG A 37 5.11 3.03 -0.43
C ARG A 37 5.30 3.40 1.03
N ALA A 38 6.51 3.25 1.56
CA ALA A 38 6.80 3.72 2.91
C ALA A 38 7.19 5.20 2.88
N HIS A 39 6.73 5.95 3.89
CA HIS A 39 7.28 7.27 4.22
C HIS A 39 7.71 7.29 5.69
N PRO A 40 8.93 6.83 6.01
CA PRO A 40 9.39 6.73 7.40
C PRO A 40 9.40 8.07 8.14
N LEU A 41 9.72 9.16 7.43
CA LEU A 41 9.71 10.52 7.99
C LEU A 41 8.30 10.99 8.37
N LEU A 42 7.26 10.39 7.78
CA LEU A 42 5.86 10.67 8.07
C LEU A 42 5.23 9.60 8.96
N GLN A 43 6.01 8.60 9.41
CA GLN A 43 5.52 7.42 10.13
C GLN A 43 4.41 6.67 9.37
N LEU A 44 4.57 6.54 8.05
CA LEU A 44 3.67 5.77 7.18
C LEU A 44 4.41 4.54 6.63
N ASP A 45 4.69 3.58 7.51
CA ASP A 45 5.41 2.35 7.23
C ASP A 45 4.59 1.07 7.53
N SER A 46 3.30 1.24 7.78
CA SER A 46 2.33 0.15 7.99
C SER A 46 0.97 0.52 7.40
N VAL A 47 0.16 -0.50 7.09
CA VAL A 47 -1.21 -0.26 6.61
C VAL A 47 -2.11 0.35 7.68
N ALA A 48 -1.87 0.07 8.96
CA ALA A 48 -2.61 0.68 10.05
C ALA A 48 -2.41 2.20 10.06
N GLN A 49 -1.16 2.67 10.01
CA GLN A 49 -0.85 4.10 9.92
C GLN A 49 -1.41 4.72 8.65
N TRP A 50 -1.34 4.04 7.51
CA TRP A 50 -1.96 4.53 6.26
C TRP A 50 -3.48 4.68 6.39
N ARG A 51 -4.17 3.75 7.03
CA ARG A 51 -5.62 3.83 7.28
C ARG A 51 -5.96 5.03 8.16
N GLU A 52 -5.23 5.20 9.27
CA GLU A 52 -5.40 6.35 10.18
C GLU A 52 -5.12 7.68 9.48
N PHE A 53 -4.05 7.72 8.68
CA PHE A 53 -3.67 8.89 7.91
C PHE A 53 -4.76 9.28 6.91
N VAL A 54 -5.31 8.33 6.15
CA VAL A 54 -6.38 8.61 5.18
C VAL A 54 -7.71 8.93 5.85
N ALA A 55 -8.01 8.36 7.02
CA ALA A 55 -9.23 8.63 7.76
C ALA A 55 -9.32 10.07 8.32
N SER A 56 -8.22 10.81 8.32
CA SER A 56 -8.19 12.22 8.72
C SER A 56 -9.06 13.09 7.80
N ALA A 57 -9.74 14.08 8.37
CA ALA A 57 -10.74 14.88 7.65
C ALA A 57 -10.17 15.56 6.39
N GLY A 58 -10.95 15.49 5.30
CA GLY A 58 -10.63 16.16 4.02
C GLY A 58 -9.65 15.41 3.13
N ARG A 59 -9.22 14.20 3.50
CA ARG A 59 -8.33 13.37 2.67
C ARG A 59 -9.10 12.39 1.79
N ALA A 60 -8.55 12.12 0.62
CA ALA A 60 -9.09 11.16 -0.35
C ALA A 60 -7.96 10.35 -0.99
N ILE A 61 -8.29 9.14 -1.46
CA ILE A 61 -7.38 8.34 -2.29
C ILE A 61 -7.79 8.54 -3.74
N VAL A 62 -6.83 8.83 -4.61
CA VAL A 62 -7.03 9.00 -6.04
C VAL A 62 -6.07 8.11 -6.84
N SER A 63 -6.52 7.60 -7.98
CA SER A 63 -5.63 6.95 -8.94
C SER A 63 -4.82 7.97 -9.75
N GLU A 64 -3.79 7.51 -10.46
CA GLU A 64 -3.05 8.34 -11.42
C GLU A 64 -3.92 8.90 -12.55
N TYR A 65 -5.12 8.35 -12.75
CA TYR A 65 -6.11 8.81 -13.72
C TYR A 65 -7.13 9.78 -13.10
N HIS A 66 -6.85 10.31 -11.89
CA HIS A 66 -7.70 11.24 -11.15
C HIS A 66 -9.05 10.66 -10.69
N GLU A 67 -9.20 9.33 -10.64
CA GLU A 67 -10.40 8.68 -10.14
C GLU A 67 -10.35 8.56 -8.61
N VAL A 68 -11.34 9.13 -7.93
CA VAL A 68 -11.49 9.00 -6.47
C VAL A 68 -11.87 7.56 -6.12
N GLN A 69 -11.16 6.99 -5.15
CA GLN A 69 -11.37 5.64 -4.66
C GLN A 69 -12.14 5.66 -3.35
N ASP A 70 -13.07 4.72 -3.18
CA ASP A 70 -13.62 4.42 -1.85
C ASP A 70 -12.51 3.86 -0.96
N VAL A 71 -12.39 4.41 0.25
CA VAL A 71 -11.28 4.10 1.16
C VAL A 71 -11.33 2.63 1.60
N ASN A 72 -12.51 2.10 1.91
CA ASN A 72 -12.65 0.72 2.38
C ASN A 72 -12.34 -0.27 1.26
N ALA A 73 -12.91 -0.04 0.07
CA ALA A 73 -12.66 -0.86 -1.11
C ALA A 73 -11.18 -0.81 -1.53
N PHE A 74 -10.55 0.37 -1.46
CA PHE A 74 -9.12 0.51 -1.73
C PHE A 74 -8.30 -0.37 -0.80
N PHE A 75 -8.51 -0.27 0.52
CA PHE A 75 -7.72 -1.06 1.46
C PHE A 75 -8.05 -2.55 1.38
N GLU A 76 -9.29 -2.95 1.09
CA GLU A 76 -9.62 -4.35 0.84
C GLU A 76 -8.83 -4.90 -0.36
N MET A 77 -8.75 -4.14 -1.45
CA MET A 77 -7.94 -4.50 -2.62
C MET A 77 -6.45 -4.51 -2.28
N ALA A 78 -5.96 -3.48 -1.59
CA ALA A 78 -4.55 -3.27 -1.33
C ALA A 78 -3.98 -4.28 -0.32
N THR A 79 -4.83 -4.83 0.56
CA THR A 79 -4.43 -5.89 1.49
C THR A 79 -4.79 -7.30 1.04
N ARG A 80 -5.33 -7.48 -0.18
CA ARG A 80 -5.70 -8.81 -0.68
C ARG A 80 -4.46 -9.67 -0.95
N ARG A 81 -4.45 -10.89 -0.40
CA ARG A 81 -3.33 -11.84 -0.50
C ARG A 81 -3.73 -13.15 -1.20
N PRO A 82 -2.75 -14.00 -1.62
CA PRO A 82 -3.05 -15.29 -2.25
C PRO A 82 -3.91 -16.24 -1.39
N ALA A 83 -3.85 -16.11 -0.06
CA ALA A 83 -4.69 -16.88 0.86
C ALA A 83 -6.17 -16.52 0.76
N ASP A 84 -6.48 -15.27 0.39
CA ASP A 84 -7.85 -14.79 0.16
C ASP A 84 -8.29 -14.97 -1.30
N ASP A 85 -7.34 -14.89 -2.24
CA ASP A 85 -7.57 -15.07 -3.68
C ASP A 85 -6.33 -15.70 -4.35
N PRO A 86 -6.38 -16.99 -4.72
CA PRO A 86 -5.23 -17.71 -5.26
C PRO A 86 -4.78 -17.20 -6.64
N THR A 87 -5.55 -16.31 -7.29
CA THR A 87 -5.17 -15.71 -8.57
C THR A 87 -4.17 -14.56 -8.43
N VAL A 88 -4.02 -14.02 -7.21
CA VAL A 88 -3.08 -12.92 -6.91
C VAL A 88 -1.66 -13.45 -6.81
N LYS A 89 -0.73 -12.83 -7.55
CA LYS A 89 0.71 -13.12 -7.48
C LYS A 89 1.40 -12.19 -6.49
N THR A 90 2.37 -12.70 -5.73
CA THR A 90 3.12 -11.88 -4.77
C THR A 90 4.37 -11.28 -5.41
N HIS A 91 4.59 -9.98 -5.21
CA HIS A 91 5.81 -9.30 -5.67
C HIS A 91 7.09 -9.75 -4.94
N ILE A 92 6.99 -10.41 -3.78
CA ILE A 92 8.15 -10.92 -3.03
C ILE A 92 8.90 -11.98 -3.84
N ARG A 93 10.18 -11.73 -4.06
CA ARG A 93 11.18 -12.71 -4.51
C ARG A 93 11.19 -13.84 -3.48
N THR A 94 10.89 -15.07 -3.90
CA THR A 94 11.04 -16.28 -3.08
C THR A 94 12.50 -16.39 -2.63
N LEU A 95 12.86 -15.75 -1.53
CA LEU A 95 14.16 -15.93 -0.91
C LEU A 95 14.08 -17.23 -0.13
N SER A 96 14.77 -18.24 -0.68
CA SER A 96 15.07 -19.52 -0.05
C SER A 96 15.30 -19.35 1.45
N ALA A 97 14.71 -20.24 2.23
CA ALA A 97 14.65 -20.30 3.69
C ALA A 97 16.01 -20.44 4.43
N THR A 98 17.11 -19.99 3.84
CA THR A 98 18.47 -20.23 4.32
C THR A 98 19.30 -18.95 4.30
N ALA A 99 18.87 -17.94 5.05
CA ALA A 99 19.76 -16.95 5.67
C ALA A 99 18.90 -16.06 6.57
N THR A 100 18.99 -16.33 7.89
CA THR A 100 18.55 -15.41 8.96
C THR A 100 17.10 -14.91 8.92
N GLY A 101 16.19 -15.77 9.37
CA GLY A 101 15.39 -15.43 10.56
C GLY A 101 14.04 -14.72 10.41
N TYR A 102 13.34 -14.80 9.28
CA TYR A 102 11.91 -14.44 9.25
C TYR A 102 11.11 -15.45 8.42
N THR A 103 10.20 -16.17 9.07
CA THR A 103 9.25 -17.08 8.42
C THR A 103 7.92 -16.35 8.31
N TYR A 104 7.46 -16.11 7.09
CA TYR A 104 6.12 -15.59 6.83
C TYR A 104 5.13 -16.75 6.97
N ASP A 105 4.19 -16.63 7.91
CA ASP A 105 2.99 -17.44 7.85
C ASP A 105 1.95 -16.70 7.00
N MET A 106 1.95 -16.99 5.70
CA MET A 106 0.99 -16.43 4.75
C MET A 106 -0.44 -16.97 4.95
N ALA A 107 -0.65 -17.92 5.88
CA ALA A 107 -1.95 -18.50 6.19
C ALA A 107 -2.66 -17.82 7.38
N THR A 108 -1.97 -16.96 8.15
CA THR A 108 -2.60 -16.22 9.25
C THR A 108 -3.27 -14.95 8.70
N ARG A 109 -4.60 -14.85 8.81
CA ARG A 109 -5.31 -13.59 8.55
C ARG A 109 -4.76 -12.49 9.47
N GLY A 110 -4.37 -11.34 8.92
CA GLY A 110 -3.93 -10.18 9.72
C GLY A 110 -2.43 -10.10 10.02
N VAL A 111 -1.55 -10.79 9.28
CA VAL A 111 -0.10 -10.56 9.39
C VAL A 111 0.20 -9.10 8.99
N PRO A 112 0.99 -8.35 9.78
CA PRO A 112 1.40 -7.00 9.39
C PRO A 112 2.18 -7.05 8.07
N PHE A 113 2.00 -6.03 7.24
CA PHE A 113 2.92 -5.77 6.14
C PHE A 113 4.33 -5.70 6.72
N LEU A 114 5.27 -6.48 6.20
CA LEU A 114 6.66 -6.35 6.62
C LEU A 114 7.25 -5.08 6.01
N ALA A 115 8.28 -4.52 6.66
CA ALA A 115 8.99 -3.33 6.16
C ALA A 115 9.53 -3.52 4.71
N CYS A 116 9.73 -4.76 4.27
CA CYS A 116 10.14 -5.10 2.90
C CYS A 116 8.99 -5.23 1.88
N GLU A 117 7.74 -5.10 2.30
CA GLU A 117 6.57 -5.00 1.43
C GLU A 117 6.22 -3.54 1.09
N PHE A 118 7.02 -2.61 1.60
CA PHE A 118 7.00 -1.22 1.21
C PHE A 118 8.13 -0.96 0.21
N CYS A 119 7.80 -0.33 -0.92
CA CYS A 119 8.76 0.12 -1.92
C CYS A 119 9.24 1.55 -1.71
#